data_AF-A0A4Q9H8A8-F1
#
_entry.id   AF-A0A4Q9H8A8-F1
#
_cell.length_a   1.000
_cell.length_b   1.000
_cell.length_c   1.000
_cell.angle_alpha   90.00
_cell.angle_beta   90.00
_cell.angle_gamma   90.00
#
_symmetry.space_group_name_H-M   'P 1'
#
loop_
_entity.id
_entity.type
_entity.pdbx_description
1 polymer ?
#
loop_
_entity_poly.entity_id
_entity_poly.type
_entity_poly.pdbx_seq_one_letter_code
_entity_poly.pdbx_strand_id
1 'polypeptide(L)'
;MNFVTPNREEINPFLQLLLLLFYAVLGAIVFIILSLVIIAVFYGVNTAEEVMGGQITDANISAFKIFQALGTSIGMMAVPAIVLALTEHKKVSDFYGFKNTRSVLIILVIIIMLVSMPFMEWAMLWNQKMVLPDFLKDIEKWMKEKENARMAITLKLVTVRSNLDFIANLIIIAVLPAVGEELMFRGGVQRSLNRAFDNPHLAIWLSAIIFSAIHVQFYGFVPRMLLGAGFGYLYYYSGSIWYAMLAHFINNAYSVCAAFYMQKHHMPLDKADEPIGFPWYGYLISAIITIALFKIFKDSATRERKLG
;
A
#
# COMPACT_ATOMS: atom_id res chain seq x y z
N MET A 1 -9.15 2.99 -45.03
CA MET A 1 -8.07 2.04 -44.68
C MET A 1 -8.09 1.87 -43.18
N ASN A 2 -8.52 0.71 -42.67
CA ASN A 2 -8.38 0.38 -41.25
C ASN A 2 -6.92 -0.01 -41.05
N PHE A 3 -6.11 0.92 -40.55
CA PHE A 3 -4.77 0.60 -40.07
C PHE A 3 -4.94 -0.28 -38.84
N VAL A 4 -4.86 -1.60 -39.03
CA VAL A 4 -4.65 -2.55 -37.95
C VAL A 4 -3.26 -2.23 -37.43
N THR A 5 -3.17 -1.45 -36.35
CA THR A 5 -1.91 -1.28 -35.65
C THR A 5 -1.51 -2.66 -35.15
N PRO A 6 -0.35 -3.21 -35.59
CA PRO A 6 0.09 -4.49 -35.10
C PRO A 6 0.19 -4.40 -33.58
N ASN A 7 -0.44 -5.37 -32.89
CA ASN A 7 -0.44 -5.42 -31.45
C ASN A 7 1.00 -5.72 -31.02
N ARG A 8 1.78 -4.66 -30.75
CA ARG A 8 3.20 -4.78 -30.40
C ARG A 8 3.30 -5.66 -29.15
N GLU A 9 4.14 -6.69 -29.23
CA GLU A 9 4.44 -7.52 -28.07
C GLU A 9 5.07 -6.65 -26.99
N GLU A 10 4.56 -6.79 -25.77
CA GLU A 10 5.11 -6.11 -24.60
C GLU A 10 6.56 -6.54 -24.38
N ILE A 11 7.40 -5.62 -23.90
CA ILE A 11 8.79 -5.95 -23.58
C ILE A 11 8.89 -7.09 -22.57
N ASN A 12 10.05 -7.75 -22.57
CA ASN A 12 10.33 -8.89 -21.70
C ASN A 12 9.96 -8.56 -20.23
N PRO A 13 9.27 -9.45 -19.51
CA PRO A 13 8.77 -9.16 -18.16
C PRO A 13 9.88 -8.89 -17.13
N PHE A 14 11.07 -9.48 -17.28
CA PHE A 14 12.21 -9.16 -16.41
C PHE A 14 12.75 -7.76 -16.69
N LEU A 15 12.75 -7.32 -17.96
CA LEU A 15 13.08 -5.96 -18.31
C LEU A 15 12.02 -4.97 -17.78
N GLN A 16 10.74 -5.31 -17.80
CA GLN A 16 9.70 -4.48 -17.17
C GLN A 16 9.98 -4.29 -15.67
N LEU A 17 10.34 -5.35 -14.94
CA LEU A 17 10.70 -5.27 -13.52
C LEU A 17 11.94 -4.39 -13.28
N LEU A 18 12.97 -4.53 -14.13
CA LEU A 18 14.17 -3.69 -14.05
C LEU A 18 13.85 -2.21 -14.34
N LEU A 19 13.01 -1.95 -15.35
CA LEU A 19 12.56 -0.61 -15.68
C LEU A 19 11.70 0.01 -14.58
N LEU A 20 10.81 -0.77 -13.95
CA LEU A 20 10.04 -0.29 -12.79
C LEU A 20 10.96 0.14 -11.65
N LEU A 21 11.98 -0.66 -11.33
CA LEU A 21 12.96 -0.30 -10.31
C LEU A 21 13.73 0.97 -10.70
N PHE A 22 14.19 1.06 -11.95
CA PHE A 22 14.89 2.23 -12.47
C PHE A 22 14.02 3.49 -12.40
N TYR A 23 12.77 3.41 -12.87
CA TYR A 23 11.82 4.51 -12.83
C TYR A 23 11.44 4.87 -11.39
N ALA A 24 11.38 3.91 -10.45
CA ALA A 24 11.14 4.17 -9.04
C ALA A 24 12.26 4.99 -8.41
N VAL A 25 13.52 4.63 -8.68
CA VAL A 25 14.68 5.38 -8.19
C VAL A 25 14.72 6.78 -8.81
N LEU A 26 14.56 6.87 -10.14
CA LEU A 26 14.58 8.16 -10.85
C LEU A 26 13.42 9.06 -10.40
N GLY A 27 12.22 8.51 -10.32
CA GLY A 27 11.02 9.21 -9.87
C GLY A 27 11.15 9.67 -8.42
N ALA A 28 11.68 8.84 -7.53
CA ALA A 28 11.99 9.23 -6.16
C ALA A 28 12.96 10.42 -6.12
N ILE A 29 14.09 10.36 -6.84
CA ILE A 29 15.08 11.45 -6.87
C ILE A 29 14.45 12.75 -7.37
N VAL A 30 13.77 12.72 -8.52
CA VAL A 30 13.16 13.91 -9.14
C VAL A 30 12.11 14.53 -8.23
N PHE A 31 11.21 13.71 -7.67
CA PHE A 31 10.12 14.24 -6.84
C PHE A 31 10.56 14.58 -5.42
N ILE A 32 11.59 13.94 -4.88
CA ILE A 32 12.23 14.37 -3.64
C ILE A 32 12.80 15.78 -3.84
N ILE A 33 13.59 16.02 -4.89
CA ILE A 33 14.15 17.35 -5.19
C ILE A 33 13.03 18.37 -5.38
N LEU A 34 12.00 18.04 -6.17
CA LEU A 34 10.84 18.91 -6.36
C LEU A 34 10.14 19.24 -5.04
N SER A 35 9.94 18.24 -4.18
CA SER A 35 9.31 18.45 -2.87
C SER A 35 10.16 19.36 -1.97
N LEU A 36 11.48 19.20 -1.97
CA LEU A 36 12.40 20.04 -1.19
C LEU A 36 12.42 21.47 -1.71
N VAL A 37 12.36 21.69 -3.03
CA VAL A 37 12.23 23.03 -3.62
C VAL A 37 10.92 23.69 -3.20
N ILE A 38 9.79 22.96 -3.27
CA ILE A 38 8.49 23.46 -2.81
C ILE A 38 8.55 23.82 -1.32
N ILE A 39 9.11 22.94 -0.49
CA ILE A 39 9.25 23.19 0.94
C ILE A 39 10.13 24.41 1.19
N ALA A 40 11.27 24.54 0.51
CA ALA A 40 12.16 25.68 0.66
C ALA A 40 11.49 27.01 0.30
N VAL A 41 10.66 27.02 -0.74
CA VAL A 41 9.92 28.22 -1.20
C VAL A 41 8.83 28.63 -0.23
N PHE A 42 8.04 27.68 0.28
CA PHE A 42 6.86 27.99 1.10
C PHE A 42 7.11 27.97 2.61
N TYR A 43 8.11 27.22 3.08
CA TYR A 43 8.42 27.01 4.49
C TYR A 43 9.86 27.38 4.87
N GLY A 44 10.69 27.79 3.90
CA GLY A 44 12.09 28.18 4.11
C GLY A 44 13.09 27.02 4.00
N VAL A 45 14.34 27.38 3.67
CA VAL A 45 15.44 26.42 3.43
C VAL A 45 15.74 25.57 4.66
N ASN A 46 15.74 26.16 5.86
CA ASN A 46 15.99 25.42 7.11
C ASN A 46 14.97 24.29 7.31
N THR A 47 13.68 24.54 7.03
CA THR A 47 12.64 23.51 7.12
C THR A 47 12.86 22.38 6.11
N ALA A 48 13.33 22.71 4.89
CA ALA A 48 13.66 21.69 3.89
C ALA A 48 14.84 20.82 4.34
N GLU A 49 15.86 21.40 4.97
CA GLU A 49 17.01 20.67 5.53
C GLU A 49 16.58 19.76 6.69
N GLU A 50 15.76 20.25 7.62
CA GLU A 50 15.21 19.45 8.72
C GLU A 50 14.43 18.23 8.22
N VAL A 51 13.53 18.46 7.25
CA VAL A 51 12.73 17.39 6.63
C VAL A 51 13.61 16.37 5.92
N MET A 52 14.60 16.82 5.14
CA MET A 52 15.56 15.94 4.47
C MET A 52 16.41 15.14 5.47
N GLY A 53 16.80 15.77 6.59
CA GLY A 53 17.54 15.14 7.68
C GLY A 53 16.70 14.20 8.55
N GLY A 54 15.39 14.08 8.32
CA GLY A 54 14.48 13.24 9.10
C GLY A 54 14.09 13.82 10.46
N GLN A 55 14.36 15.10 10.71
CA GLN A 55 14.00 15.80 11.94
C GLN A 55 12.54 16.29 11.85
N ILE A 56 11.60 15.38 12.08
CA ILE A 56 10.17 15.70 11.95
C ILE A 56 9.62 16.23 13.28
N THR A 57 9.06 17.43 13.28
CA THR A 57 8.46 18.11 14.44
C THR A 57 7.02 18.51 14.13
N ASP A 58 6.28 18.95 15.15
CA ASP A 58 4.93 19.49 14.93
C ASP A 58 4.94 20.77 14.07
N ALA A 59 6.02 21.54 14.10
CA ALA A 59 6.16 22.77 13.32
C ALA A 59 6.36 22.49 11.82
N ASN A 60 7.07 21.41 11.46
CA ASN A 60 7.39 21.08 10.07
C ASN A 60 6.57 19.91 9.49
N ILE A 61 5.55 19.41 10.22
CA ILE A 61 4.77 18.24 9.79
C ILE A 61 4.05 18.43 8.45
N SER A 62 3.56 19.64 8.17
CA SER A 62 2.91 19.96 6.89
C SER A 62 3.90 19.90 5.72
N ALA A 63 5.14 20.36 5.94
CA ALA A 63 6.21 20.23 4.96
C ALA A 63 6.60 18.76 4.75
N PHE A 64 6.69 17.98 5.84
CA PHE A 64 6.95 16.54 5.74
C PHE A 64 5.84 15.77 4.99
N LYS A 65 4.58 16.15 5.19
CA LYS A 65 3.44 15.60 4.43
C LYS A 65 3.57 15.84 2.93
N ILE A 66 4.04 17.02 2.51
CA ILE A 66 4.34 17.33 1.09
C ILE A 66 5.48 16.45 0.58
N PHE A 67 6.56 16.33 1.37
CA PHE A 67 7.69 15.46 1.05
C PHE A 67 7.26 14.01 0.83
N GLN A 68 6.44 13.47 1.73
CA GLN A 68 5.94 12.09 1.64
C GLN A 68 4.99 11.90 0.45
N ALA A 69 4.03 12.82 0.26
CA ALA A 69 3.06 12.75 -0.82
C ALA A 69 3.74 12.80 -2.21
N LEU A 70 4.64 13.76 -2.42
CA LEU A 70 5.32 13.95 -3.70
C LEU A 70 6.42 12.93 -3.90
N GLY A 71 7.37 12.83 -2.96
CA GLY A 71 8.56 12.00 -3.10
C GLY A 71 8.25 10.51 -3.09
N THR A 72 7.49 10.06 -2.08
CA THR A 72 7.23 8.62 -1.89
C THR A 72 6.00 8.16 -2.68
N SER A 73 4.81 8.73 -2.42
CA SER A 73 3.58 8.18 -3.01
C SER A 73 3.47 8.45 -4.52
N ILE A 74 3.82 9.65 -4.97
CA ILE A 74 3.74 10.00 -6.40
C ILE A 74 5.02 9.58 -7.14
N GLY A 75 6.18 10.11 -6.74
CA GLY A 75 7.44 9.93 -7.44
C GLY A 75 7.95 8.50 -7.43
N MET A 76 7.98 7.86 -6.26
CA MET A 76 8.51 6.50 -6.11
C MET A 76 7.50 5.41 -6.48
N MET A 77 6.18 5.64 -6.30
CA MET A 77 5.17 4.58 -6.49
C MET A 77 4.28 4.80 -7.73
N ALA A 78 3.61 5.93 -7.87
CA ALA A 78 2.66 6.15 -8.98
C ALA A 78 3.33 6.37 -10.35
N VAL A 79 4.34 7.25 -10.40
CA VAL A 79 5.03 7.64 -11.65
C VAL A 79 5.67 6.45 -12.36
N PRO A 80 6.40 5.54 -11.70
CA PRO A 80 7.05 4.41 -12.38
C PRO A 80 6.07 3.50 -13.12
N ALA A 81 4.92 3.24 -12.50
CA ALA A 81 3.86 2.47 -13.14
C ALA A 81 3.28 3.21 -14.35
N ILE A 82 3.02 4.52 -14.23
CA ILE A 82 2.52 5.31 -15.37
C ILE A 82 3.55 5.30 -16.50
N VAL A 83 4.83 5.56 -16.20
CA VAL A 83 5.91 5.59 -17.18
C VAL A 83 6.10 4.22 -17.83
N LEU A 84 6.01 3.11 -17.09
CA LEU A 84 6.06 1.77 -17.69
C LEU A 84 4.96 1.57 -18.74
N ALA A 85 3.72 1.96 -18.44
CA ALA A 85 2.62 1.85 -19.40
C ALA A 85 2.88 2.67 -20.67
N LEU A 86 3.47 3.86 -20.51
CA LEU A 86 3.88 4.73 -21.62
C LEU A 86 5.02 4.12 -22.45
N THR A 87 6.02 3.51 -21.80
CA THR A 87 7.12 2.77 -22.46
C THR A 87 6.58 1.59 -23.28
N GLU A 88 5.51 0.95 -22.81
CA GLU A 88 4.79 -0.09 -23.55
C GLU A 88 3.86 0.44 -24.64
N HIS A 89 3.74 1.77 -24.76
CA HIS A 89 2.79 2.44 -25.66
C HIS A 89 1.34 1.99 -25.44
N LYS A 90 0.98 1.65 -24.19
CA LYS A 90 -0.37 1.27 -23.79
C LYS A 90 -1.00 2.38 -22.96
N LYS A 91 -2.33 2.53 -23.05
CA LYS A 91 -3.07 3.39 -22.13
C LYS A 91 -3.03 2.78 -20.73
N VAL A 92 -2.77 3.60 -19.71
CA VAL A 92 -2.73 3.18 -18.30
C VAL A 92 -4.03 2.45 -17.91
N SER A 93 -5.17 2.94 -18.39
CA SER A 93 -6.49 2.33 -18.15
C SER A 93 -6.55 0.87 -18.61
N ASP A 94 -6.06 0.61 -19.81
CA ASP A 94 -6.18 -0.70 -20.46
C ASP A 94 -5.09 -1.64 -19.95
N PHE A 95 -3.89 -1.09 -19.73
CA PHE A 95 -2.72 -1.83 -19.28
C PHE A 95 -2.87 -2.36 -17.85
N TYR A 96 -3.44 -1.57 -16.94
CA TYR A 96 -3.64 -1.98 -15.55
C TYR A 96 -5.06 -2.44 -15.22
N GLY A 97 -5.97 -2.44 -16.20
CA GLY A 97 -7.33 -2.94 -16.01
C GLY A 97 -8.16 -2.01 -15.15
N PHE A 98 -8.31 -0.74 -15.55
CA PHE A 98 -9.32 0.17 -14.99
C PHE A 98 -10.69 -0.14 -15.58
N LYS A 99 -11.21 -1.33 -15.25
CA LYS A 99 -12.52 -1.80 -15.74
C LYS A 99 -13.65 -1.33 -14.84
N ASN A 100 -14.85 -1.22 -15.41
CA ASN A 100 -16.07 -0.88 -14.69
C ASN A 100 -16.27 -1.77 -13.45
N THR A 101 -16.69 -1.14 -12.37
CA THR A 101 -16.95 -1.81 -11.11
C THR A 101 -18.41 -2.23 -11.01
N ARG A 102 -18.67 -3.26 -10.20
CA ARG A 102 -20.01 -3.73 -9.85
C ARG A 102 -20.22 -3.48 -8.37
N SER A 103 -21.36 -2.91 -8.01
CA SER A 103 -21.68 -2.57 -6.62
C SER A 103 -21.63 -3.78 -5.69
N VAL A 104 -22.03 -4.97 -6.17
CA VAL A 104 -21.94 -6.21 -5.39
C VAL A 104 -20.50 -6.54 -5.01
N LEU A 105 -19.55 -6.40 -5.94
CA LEU A 105 -18.14 -6.66 -5.68
C LEU A 105 -17.53 -5.59 -4.76
N ILE A 106 -17.95 -4.32 -4.89
CA ILE A 106 -17.56 -3.24 -3.97
C ILE A 106 -18.01 -3.57 -2.53
N ILE A 107 -19.28 -3.97 -2.36
CA ILE A 107 -19.83 -4.34 -1.05
C ILE A 107 -19.08 -5.54 -0.48
N LEU A 108 -18.78 -6.55 -1.31
CA LEU A 108 -17.99 -7.70 -0.87
C LEU A 108 -16.58 -7.30 -0.41
N VAL A 109 -15.90 -6.38 -1.11
CA VAL A 109 -14.59 -5.86 -0.67
C VAL A 109 -14.70 -5.20 0.70
N ILE A 110 -15.71 -4.35 0.92
CA ILE A 110 -15.93 -3.68 2.21
C ILE A 110 -16.15 -4.70 3.32
N ILE A 111 -17.01 -5.70 3.08
CA ILE A 111 -17.28 -6.77 4.06
C ILE A 111 -16.02 -7.60 4.32
N ILE A 112 -15.24 -7.94 3.30
CA ILE A 112 -13.97 -8.66 3.45
C ILE A 112 -13.02 -7.87 4.36
N MET A 113 -12.87 -6.57 4.14
CA MET A 113 -11.98 -5.72 4.95
C MET A 113 -12.42 -5.61 6.40
N LEU A 114 -13.73 -5.51 6.66
CA LEU A 114 -14.25 -5.45 8.03
C LEU A 114 -14.12 -6.79 8.75
N VAL A 115 -14.50 -7.88 8.08
CA VAL A 115 -14.52 -9.23 8.67
C VAL A 115 -13.10 -9.78 8.87
N SER A 116 -12.13 -9.37 8.07
CA SER A 116 -10.73 -9.82 8.18
C SER A 116 -9.96 -9.15 9.32
N MET A 117 -10.47 -8.09 9.95
CA MET A 117 -9.74 -7.35 10.99
C MET A 117 -9.27 -8.23 12.15
N PRO A 118 -10.10 -9.07 12.79
CA PRO A 118 -9.62 -9.95 13.86
C PRO A 118 -8.52 -10.90 13.38
N PHE A 119 -8.67 -11.50 12.19
CA PHE A 119 -7.64 -12.36 11.63
C PHE A 119 -6.31 -11.60 11.36
N MET A 120 -6.39 -10.34 10.90
CA MET A 120 -5.20 -9.49 10.73
C MET A 120 -4.54 -9.12 12.06
N GLU A 121 -5.33 -8.85 13.11
CA GLU A 121 -4.82 -8.63 14.47
C GLU A 121 -4.09 -9.87 15.00
N TRP A 122 -4.67 -11.07 14.80
CA TRP A 122 -3.99 -12.31 15.14
C TRP A 122 -2.66 -12.49 14.39
N ALA A 123 -2.64 -12.19 13.09
CA ALA A 123 -1.42 -12.26 12.29
C ALA A 123 -0.36 -11.26 12.79
N MET A 124 -0.78 -10.06 13.20
CA MET A 124 0.08 -9.05 13.84
C MET A 124 0.65 -9.57 15.16
N LEU A 125 -0.21 -10.07 16.06
CA LEU A 125 0.19 -10.65 17.35
C LEU A 125 1.19 -11.79 17.18
N TRP A 126 1.01 -12.63 16.16
CA TRP A 126 1.94 -13.69 15.85
C TRP A 126 3.27 -13.15 15.33
N ASN A 127 3.24 -12.19 14.40
CA ASN A 127 4.46 -11.57 13.88
C ASN A 127 5.25 -10.85 14.98
N GLN A 128 4.57 -10.18 15.92
CA GLN A 128 5.23 -9.43 16.98
C GLN A 128 6.00 -10.32 17.97
N LYS A 129 5.70 -11.62 18.02
CA LYS A 129 6.44 -12.62 18.81
C LYS A 129 7.74 -13.08 18.16
N MET A 130 8.11 -12.52 17.01
CA MET A 130 9.36 -12.84 16.34
C MET A 130 10.55 -12.52 17.25
N VAL A 131 11.39 -13.54 17.48
CA VAL A 131 12.69 -13.44 18.16
C VAL A 131 13.70 -14.11 17.24
N LEU A 132 14.79 -13.42 16.90
CA LEU A 132 15.80 -13.99 16.04
C LEU A 132 16.82 -14.79 16.87
N PRO A 133 17.47 -15.81 16.28
CA PRO A 133 18.57 -16.50 16.93
C PRO A 133 19.73 -15.55 17.31
N ASP A 134 20.53 -15.92 18.32
CA ASP A 134 21.60 -15.07 18.86
C ASP A 134 22.58 -14.54 17.81
N PHE A 135 22.88 -15.30 16.76
CA PHE A 135 23.78 -14.87 15.68
C PHE A 135 23.21 -13.74 14.80
N LEU A 136 21.91 -13.43 14.92
CA LEU A 136 21.22 -12.33 14.22
C LEU A 136 20.79 -11.21 15.18
N LYS A 137 21.31 -11.17 16.41
CA LYS A 137 20.88 -10.22 17.44
C LYS A 137 21.07 -8.75 17.02
N ASP A 138 22.13 -8.45 16.29
CA ASP A 138 22.36 -7.10 15.74
C ASP A 138 21.34 -6.73 14.66
N ILE A 139 20.90 -7.70 13.85
CA ILE A 139 19.82 -7.50 12.88
C ILE A 139 18.51 -7.27 13.62
N GLU A 140 18.21 -8.05 14.66
CA GLU A 140 17.00 -7.86 15.46
C GLU A 140 16.98 -6.47 16.12
N LYS A 141 18.12 -6.02 16.66
CA LYS A 141 18.27 -4.68 17.23
C LYS A 141 18.00 -3.61 16.18
N TRP A 142 18.60 -3.72 15.00
CA TRP A 142 18.34 -2.82 13.88
C TRP A 142 16.87 -2.81 13.46
N MET A 143 16.21 -3.98 13.41
CA MET A 143 14.77 -4.07 13.11
C MET A 143 13.95 -3.29 14.13
N LYS A 144 14.21 -3.49 15.43
CA LYS A 144 13.50 -2.78 16.53
C LYS A 144 13.74 -1.27 16.49
N GLU A 145 14.96 -0.83 16.19
CA GLU A 145 15.27 0.60 16.02
C GLU A 145 14.50 1.23 14.86
N LYS A 146 14.38 0.51 13.72
CA LYS A 146 13.58 0.97 12.58
C LYS A 146 12.09 1.03 12.89
N GLU A 147 11.55 0.06 13.65
CA GLU A 147 10.15 0.11 14.10
C GLU A 147 9.89 1.33 14.98
N ASN A 148 10.73 1.57 15.98
CA ASN A 148 10.55 2.71 16.89
C ASN A 148 10.65 4.05 16.15
N ALA A 149 11.60 4.18 15.21
CA ALA A 149 11.75 5.39 14.40
C ALA A 149 10.52 5.62 13.50
N ARG A 150 9.98 4.55 12.89
CA ARG A 150 8.76 4.63 12.07
C ARG A 150 7.53 4.98 12.90
N MET A 151 7.36 4.34 14.05
CA MET A 151 6.25 4.62 14.97
C MET A 151 6.20 6.10 15.36
N ALA A 152 7.35 6.68 15.74
CA ALA A 152 7.43 8.09 16.13
C ALA A 152 7.00 9.05 15.01
N ILE A 153 7.31 8.72 13.75
CA ILE A 153 6.87 9.50 12.58
C ILE A 153 5.38 9.25 12.31
N THR A 154 4.92 8.00 12.35
CA THR A 154 3.52 7.63 12.13
C THR A 154 2.60 8.37 13.11
N LEU A 155 2.92 8.39 14.40
CA LEU A 155 2.14 9.12 15.42
C LEU A 155 2.00 10.61 15.05
N LYS A 156 3.08 11.27 14.62
CA LYS A 156 3.03 12.68 14.21
C LYS A 156 2.19 12.91 12.95
N LEU A 157 2.26 11.97 12.00
CA LEU A 157 1.50 12.01 10.75
C LEU A 157 0.00 11.83 10.97
N VAL A 158 -0.41 10.84 11.76
CA VAL A 158 -1.83 10.51 11.99
C VAL A 158 -2.51 11.42 13.00
N THR A 159 -1.73 12.11 13.86
CA THR A 159 -2.26 13.13 14.78
C THR A 159 -3.05 14.19 14.00
N VAL A 160 -4.29 14.43 14.41
CA VAL A 160 -5.18 15.42 13.78
C VAL A 160 -5.08 16.73 14.52
N ARG A 161 -4.64 17.79 13.82
CA ARG A 161 -4.49 19.13 14.39
C ARG A 161 -5.65 20.07 14.04
N SER A 162 -6.44 19.74 13.01
CA SER A 162 -7.63 20.46 12.58
C SER A 162 -8.50 19.60 11.65
N ASN A 163 -9.73 20.04 11.34
CA ASN A 163 -10.59 19.33 10.36
C ASN A 163 -9.95 19.27 8.96
N LEU A 164 -9.23 20.31 8.54
CA LEU A 164 -8.49 20.31 7.28
C LEU A 164 -7.31 19.34 7.34
N ASP A 165 -6.64 19.24 8.49
CA ASP A 165 -5.53 18.31 8.71
C ASP A 165 -6.00 16.85 8.65
N PHE A 166 -7.20 16.55 9.15
CA PHE A 166 -7.81 15.22 9.00
C PHE A 166 -8.04 14.84 7.54
N ILE A 167 -8.59 15.76 6.73
CA ILE A 167 -8.78 15.54 5.30
C ILE A 167 -7.42 15.36 4.60
N ALA A 168 -6.42 16.17 4.96
CA ALA A 168 -5.06 16.02 4.44
C ALA A 168 -4.47 14.65 4.80
N ASN A 169 -4.66 14.16 6.03
CA ASN A 169 -4.23 12.83 6.46
C ASN A 169 -4.89 11.73 5.64
N LEU A 170 -6.20 11.80 5.42
CA LEU A 170 -6.90 10.82 4.57
C LEU A 170 -6.35 10.81 3.15
N ILE A 171 -6.08 11.97 2.56
CA ILE A 171 -5.52 12.04 1.21
C ILE A 171 -4.10 11.47 1.17
N ILE A 172 -3.23 11.89 2.09
CA ILE A 172 -1.79 11.61 2.02
C ILE A 172 -1.44 10.21 2.53
N ILE A 173 -2.15 9.72 3.54
CA ILE A 173 -1.86 8.43 4.21
C ILE A 173 -2.75 7.31 3.66
N ALA A 174 -3.96 7.62 3.18
CA ALA A 174 -4.87 6.60 2.66
C ALA A 174 -5.00 6.62 1.14
N VAL A 175 -5.43 7.73 0.54
CA VAL A 175 -5.74 7.76 -0.91
C VAL A 175 -4.49 7.65 -1.78
N LEU A 176 -3.48 8.47 -1.53
CA LEU A 176 -2.28 8.50 -2.37
C LEU A 176 -1.51 7.16 -2.35
N PRO A 177 -1.26 6.51 -1.19
CA PRO A 177 -0.65 5.19 -1.14
C PRO A 177 -1.53 4.13 -1.82
N ALA A 178 -2.85 4.14 -1.56
CA ALA A 178 -3.77 3.19 -2.18
C ALA A 178 -3.79 3.28 -3.71
N VAL A 179 -3.55 4.47 -4.30
CA VAL A 179 -3.43 4.60 -5.75
C VAL A 179 -2.03 4.26 -6.23
N GLY A 180 -1.00 4.88 -5.65
CA GLY A 180 0.38 4.76 -6.12
C GLY A 180 0.95 3.35 -5.93
N GLU A 181 0.77 2.78 -4.74
CA GLU A 181 1.29 1.45 -4.44
C GLU A 181 0.54 0.37 -5.20
N GLU A 182 -0.78 0.47 -5.37
CA GLU A 182 -1.51 -0.51 -6.19
C GLU A 182 -1.12 -0.44 -7.67
N LEU A 183 -0.91 0.76 -8.22
CA LEU A 183 -0.35 0.92 -9.57
C LEU A 183 1.03 0.25 -9.70
N MET A 184 1.94 0.51 -8.76
CA MET A 184 3.27 -0.10 -8.74
C MET A 184 3.20 -1.62 -8.61
N PHE A 185 2.53 -2.12 -7.58
CA PHE A 185 2.62 -3.52 -7.19
C PHE A 185 1.66 -4.43 -7.95
N ARG A 186 0.44 -3.99 -8.26
CA ARG A 186 -0.57 -4.84 -8.93
C ARG A 186 -0.48 -4.61 -10.43
N GLY A 187 -0.42 -3.33 -10.82
CA GLY A 187 -0.22 -2.94 -12.21
C GLY A 187 1.15 -3.33 -12.77
N GLY A 188 2.22 -2.98 -12.07
CA GLY A 188 3.60 -3.25 -12.49
C GLY A 188 4.10 -4.64 -12.06
N VAL A 189 4.49 -4.76 -10.79
CA VAL A 189 5.26 -5.91 -10.27
C VAL A 189 4.53 -7.24 -10.44
N GLN A 190 3.29 -7.37 -9.93
CA GLN A 190 2.49 -8.60 -10.02
C GLN A 190 2.21 -8.97 -11.48
N ARG A 191 1.88 -8.00 -12.34
CA ARG A 191 1.65 -8.24 -13.77
C ARG A 191 2.90 -8.80 -14.45
N SER A 192 4.05 -8.15 -14.26
CA SER A 192 5.32 -8.59 -14.86
C SER A 192 5.76 -9.95 -14.32
N LEU A 193 5.65 -10.20 -13.01
CA LEU A 193 5.92 -11.52 -12.43
C LEU A 193 4.99 -12.60 -12.98
N ASN A 194 3.69 -12.29 -13.17
CA ASN A 194 2.75 -13.24 -13.75
C ASN A 194 3.12 -13.58 -15.20
N ARG A 195 3.57 -12.59 -16.00
CA ARG A 195 4.09 -12.84 -17.35
C ARG A 195 5.40 -13.62 -17.36
N ALA A 196 6.26 -13.42 -16.36
CA ALA A 196 7.56 -14.08 -16.28
C ALA A 196 7.44 -15.57 -15.92
N PHE A 197 6.54 -15.92 -15.01
CA PHE A 197 6.43 -17.26 -14.44
C PHE A 197 5.20 -18.05 -14.90
N ASP A 198 4.28 -17.41 -15.64
CA ASP A 198 2.98 -17.99 -16.03
C ASP A 198 2.20 -18.61 -14.86
N ASN A 199 2.38 -18.04 -13.67
CA ASN A 199 1.75 -18.51 -12.44
C ASN A 199 1.23 -17.32 -11.61
N PRO A 200 -0.09 -17.10 -11.58
CA PRO A 200 -0.67 -15.95 -10.91
C PRO A 200 -0.51 -16.02 -9.39
N HIS A 201 -0.53 -17.20 -8.80
CA HIS A 201 -0.39 -17.36 -7.36
C HIS A 201 1.04 -17.05 -6.91
N LEU A 202 2.03 -17.54 -7.65
CA LEU A 202 3.43 -17.20 -7.40
C LEU A 202 3.65 -15.69 -7.53
N ALA A 203 3.12 -15.06 -8.59
CA ALA A 203 3.24 -13.62 -8.81
C ALA A 203 2.60 -12.79 -7.70
N ILE A 204 1.42 -13.19 -7.21
CA ILE A 204 0.71 -12.53 -6.10
C ILE A 204 1.56 -12.59 -4.82
N TRP A 205 2.02 -13.77 -4.43
CA TRP A 205 2.76 -13.94 -3.19
C TRP A 205 4.15 -13.30 -3.23
N LEU A 206 4.87 -13.40 -4.35
CA LEU A 206 6.15 -12.70 -4.52
C LEU A 206 5.96 -11.17 -4.47
N SER A 207 4.95 -10.64 -5.17
CA SER A 207 4.63 -9.21 -5.10
C SER A 207 4.26 -8.78 -3.66
N ALA A 208 3.48 -9.58 -2.94
CA ALA A 208 3.09 -9.31 -1.56
C ALA A 208 4.26 -9.34 -0.56
N ILE A 209 5.22 -10.26 -0.76
CA ILE A 209 6.47 -10.32 0.03
C ILE A 209 7.29 -9.06 -0.21
N ILE A 210 7.49 -8.67 -1.48
CA ILE A 210 8.25 -7.46 -1.84
C ILE A 210 7.54 -6.22 -1.28
N PHE A 211 6.22 -6.12 -1.45
CA PHE A 211 5.37 -5.06 -0.91
C PHE A 211 5.59 -4.89 0.60
N SER A 212 5.55 -5.98 1.36
CA SER A 212 5.77 -5.88 2.80
C SER A 212 7.24 -5.59 3.16
N ALA A 213 8.21 -6.09 2.39
CA ALA A 213 9.63 -5.91 2.69
C ALA A 213 10.10 -4.46 2.52
N ILE A 214 9.61 -3.75 1.49
CA ILE A 214 10.04 -2.37 1.19
C ILE A 214 9.66 -1.35 2.28
N HIS A 215 8.75 -1.72 3.19
CA HIS A 215 8.37 -0.88 4.32
C HIS A 215 9.43 -0.85 5.43
N VAL A 216 10.34 -1.84 5.47
CA VAL A 216 11.45 -1.94 6.45
C VAL A 216 10.94 -1.93 7.90
N GLN A 217 9.85 -2.68 8.13
CA GLN A 217 9.20 -2.84 9.43
C GLN A 217 8.86 -4.31 9.61
N PHE A 218 9.78 -5.12 10.14
CA PHE A 218 9.62 -6.57 10.09
C PHE A 218 8.63 -7.13 11.12
N TYR A 219 8.24 -6.36 12.15
CA TYR A 219 7.27 -6.77 13.17
C TYR A 219 5.81 -6.64 12.69
N GLY A 220 5.58 -5.88 11.62
CA GLY A 220 4.31 -5.82 10.88
C GLY A 220 4.36 -6.47 9.51
N PHE A 221 5.31 -7.38 9.26
CA PHE A 221 5.56 -7.94 7.93
C PHE A 221 4.42 -8.86 7.45
N VAL A 222 4.13 -9.90 8.21
CA VAL A 222 3.13 -10.94 7.92
C VAL A 222 1.74 -10.37 7.68
N PRO A 223 1.16 -9.51 8.56
CA PRO A 223 -0.17 -8.95 8.27
C PRO A 223 -0.18 -8.12 6.97
N ARG A 224 0.85 -7.31 6.70
CA ARG A 224 0.94 -6.54 5.45
C ARG A 224 1.17 -7.41 4.22
N MET A 225 1.93 -8.49 4.34
CA MET A 225 2.07 -9.49 3.28
C MET A 225 0.72 -10.16 2.99
N LEU A 226 -0.06 -10.53 4.01
CA LEU A 226 -1.39 -11.13 3.82
C LEU A 226 -2.37 -10.16 3.17
N LEU A 227 -2.41 -8.90 3.61
CA LEU A 227 -3.17 -7.84 2.92
C LEU A 227 -2.69 -7.67 1.48
N GLY A 228 -1.37 -7.65 1.29
CA GLY A 228 -0.72 -7.55 0.00
C GLY A 228 -1.21 -8.61 -0.99
N ALA A 229 -1.22 -9.87 -0.54
CA ALA A 229 -1.73 -11.01 -1.28
C ALA A 229 -3.24 -10.91 -1.51
N GLY A 230 -4.01 -10.52 -0.49
CA GLY A 230 -5.45 -10.31 -0.57
C GLY A 230 -5.82 -9.31 -1.68
N PHE A 231 -5.17 -8.14 -1.72
CA PHE A 231 -5.37 -7.14 -2.77
C PHE A 231 -4.97 -7.69 -4.15
N GLY A 232 -3.88 -8.46 -4.21
CA GLY A 232 -3.44 -9.14 -5.44
C GLY A 232 -4.47 -10.14 -5.97
N TYR A 233 -5.15 -10.89 -5.09
CA TYR A 233 -6.25 -11.79 -5.45
C TYR A 233 -7.52 -11.03 -5.88
N LEU A 234 -7.88 -9.93 -5.20
CA LEU A 234 -8.99 -9.06 -5.61
C LEU A 234 -8.76 -8.56 -7.04
N TYR A 235 -7.55 -8.09 -7.33
CA TYR A 235 -7.16 -7.65 -8.66
C TYR A 235 -7.19 -8.79 -9.69
N TYR A 236 -6.59 -9.94 -9.37
CA TYR A 236 -6.50 -11.07 -10.29
C TYR A 236 -7.86 -11.62 -10.72
N TYR A 237 -8.78 -11.83 -9.76
CA TYR A 237 -10.09 -12.40 -10.07
C TYR A 237 -11.03 -11.42 -10.76
N SER A 238 -11.01 -10.14 -10.36
CA SER A 238 -11.85 -9.11 -10.96
C SER A 238 -11.32 -8.59 -12.29
N GLY A 239 -10.00 -8.65 -12.50
CA GLY A 239 -9.33 -7.93 -13.58
C GLY A 239 -9.48 -6.40 -13.50
N SER A 240 -9.90 -5.87 -12.34
CA SER A 240 -10.05 -4.44 -12.10
C SER A 240 -9.23 -3.96 -10.90
N ILE A 241 -8.32 -3.01 -11.13
CA ILE A 241 -7.44 -2.49 -10.06
C ILE A 241 -8.20 -1.71 -8.99
N TRP A 242 -9.39 -1.19 -9.32
CA TRP A 242 -10.23 -0.43 -8.40
C TRP A 242 -10.58 -1.17 -7.11
N TYR A 243 -10.76 -2.50 -7.16
CA TYR A 243 -11.09 -3.28 -5.96
C TYR A 243 -9.89 -3.39 -5.01
N ALA A 244 -8.67 -3.50 -5.54
CA ALA A 244 -7.45 -3.48 -4.74
C ALA A 244 -7.21 -2.08 -4.15
N MET A 245 -7.37 -1.02 -4.95
CA MET A 245 -7.28 0.38 -4.48
C MET A 245 -8.29 0.68 -3.37
N LEU A 246 -9.54 0.22 -3.51
CA LEU A 246 -10.56 0.38 -2.48
C LEU A 246 -10.18 -0.36 -1.18
N ALA A 247 -9.75 -1.61 -1.28
CA ALA A 247 -9.35 -2.40 -0.12
C ALA A 247 -8.17 -1.76 0.62
N HIS A 248 -7.15 -1.30 -0.11
CA HIS A 248 -6.01 -0.59 0.45
C HIS A 248 -6.43 0.75 1.07
N PHE A 249 -7.25 1.54 0.38
CA PHE A 249 -7.79 2.78 0.92
C PHE A 249 -8.52 2.54 2.25
N ILE A 250 -9.39 1.53 2.33
CA ILE A 250 -10.12 1.18 3.56
C ILE A 250 -9.14 0.84 4.69
N ASN A 251 -8.09 0.06 4.39
CA ASN A 251 -7.07 -0.31 5.37
C ASN A 251 -6.40 0.92 5.98
N ASN A 252 -5.92 1.85 5.14
CA ASN A 252 -5.19 3.01 5.63
C ASN A 252 -6.12 4.08 6.21
N ALA A 253 -7.32 4.25 5.64
CA ALA A 253 -8.32 5.15 6.16
C ALA A 253 -8.79 4.71 7.55
N TYR A 254 -8.86 3.40 7.81
CA TYR A 254 -9.14 2.89 9.15
C TYR A 254 -8.11 3.40 10.17
N SER A 255 -6.81 3.33 9.88
CA SER A 255 -5.76 3.84 10.78
C SER A 255 -5.90 5.33 11.06
N VAL A 256 -6.18 6.15 10.04
CA VAL A 256 -6.39 7.60 10.19
C VAL A 256 -7.66 7.90 11.02
N CYS A 257 -8.75 7.20 10.74
CA CYS A 257 -10.02 7.35 11.46
C CYS A 257 -9.91 6.87 12.92
N ALA A 258 -9.20 5.76 13.16
CA ALA A 258 -8.94 5.25 14.50
C ALA A 258 -8.13 6.26 15.33
N ALA A 259 -7.05 6.82 14.75
CA ALA A 259 -6.28 7.87 15.40
C ALA A 259 -7.13 9.11 15.74
N PHE A 260 -7.96 9.57 14.80
CA PHE A 260 -8.89 10.68 15.05
C PHE A 260 -9.89 10.38 16.17
N TYR A 261 -10.48 9.17 16.16
CA TYR A 261 -11.40 8.73 17.21
C TYR A 261 -10.73 8.71 18.58
N MET A 262 -9.56 8.09 18.68
CA MET A 262 -8.79 8.01 19.93
C MET A 262 -8.46 9.40 20.48
N GLN A 263 -7.98 10.31 19.63
CA GLN A 263 -7.68 11.68 20.04
C GLN A 263 -8.92 12.42 20.55
N LYS A 264 -10.06 12.28 19.87
CA LYS A 264 -11.34 12.88 20.28
C LYS A 264 -11.81 12.37 21.65
N HIS A 265 -11.46 11.13 21.98
CA HIS A 265 -11.80 10.48 23.26
C HIS A 265 -10.66 10.53 24.29
N HIS A 266 -9.62 11.34 24.08
CA HIS A 266 -8.46 11.48 24.98
C HIS A 266 -7.74 10.16 25.25
N MET A 267 -7.81 9.22 24.31
CA MET A 267 -7.07 7.97 24.35
C MET A 267 -5.67 8.20 23.77
N PRO A 268 -4.62 7.62 24.37
CA PRO A 268 -3.25 7.83 23.94
C PRO A 268 -2.97 7.09 22.62
N LEU A 269 -2.45 7.80 21.61
CA LEU A 269 -2.31 7.30 20.23
C LEU A 269 -1.26 6.19 20.07
N ASP A 270 -0.29 6.13 20.97
CA ASP A 270 0.72 5.05 21.02
C ASP A 270 0.10 3.68 21.35
N LYS A 271 -1.15 3.66 21.83
CA LYS A 271 -1.94 2.44 22.03
C LYS A 271 -2.80 2.06 20.84
N ALA A 272 -2.74 2.78 19.72
CA ALA A 272 -3.57 2.49 18.55
C ALA A 272 -3.29 1.10 17.95
N ASP A 273 -2.06 0.62 18.15
CA ASP A 273 -1.62 -0.71 17.70
C ASP A 273 -1.75 -1.78 18.81
N GLU A 274 -2.31 -1.43 19.99
CA GLU A 274 -2.65 -2.44 20.98
C GLU A 274 -3.80 -3.32 20.44
N PRO A 275 -3.72 -4.64 20.63
CA PRO A 275 -4.76 -5.55 20.17
C PRO A 275 -6.10 -5.23 20.83
N ILE A 276 -7.19 -5.28 20.06
CA ILE A 276 -8.56 -5.17 20.60
C ILE A 276 -8.84 -6.34 21.56
N GLY A 277 -8.16 -7.47 21.38
CA GLY A 277 -8.19 -8.58 22.34
C GLY A 277 -9.39 -9.50 22.14
N PHE A 278 -9.64 -9.91 20.89
CA PHE A 278 -10.68 -10.89 20.61
C PHE A 278 -10.40 -12.25 21.27
N PRO A 279 -11.45 -13.00 21.69
CA PRO A 279 -11.29 -14.39 22.08
C PRO A 279 -10.66 -15.24 20.96
N TRP A 280 -9.92 -16.29 21.32
CA TRP A 280 -9.20 -17.13 20.33
C TRP A 280 -10.09 -17.68 19.21
N TYR A 281 -11.34 -18.02 19.53
CA TYR A 281 -12.32 -18.50 18.54
C TYR A 281 -12.77 -17.39 17.59
N GLY A 282 -12.75 -16.12 18.02
CA GLY A 282 -13.07 -14.97 17.17
C GLY A 282 -12.08 -14.80 16.02
N TYR A 283 -10.78 -15.00 16.30
CA TYR A 283 -9.74 -15.01 15.27
C TYR A 283 -9.95 -16.14 14.25
N LEU A 284 -10.26 -17.35 14.71
CA LEU A 284 -10.52 -18.51 13.85
C LEU A 284 -11.78 -18.31 12.98
N ILE A 285 -12.88 -17.84 13.59
CA ILE A 285 -14.13 -17.56 12.89
C ILE A 285 -13.91 -16.48 11.81
N SER A 286 -13.22 -15.39 12.16
CA SER A 286 -12.85 -14.34 11.21
C SER A 286 -12.07 -14.91 10.02
N ALA A 287 -11.05 -15.74 10.26
CA ALA A 287 -10.26 -16.36 9.20
C ALA A 287 -11.12 -17.24 8.25
N ILE A 288 -12.00 -18.08 8.81
CA ILE A 288 -12.88 -18.96 8.03
C ILE A 288 -13.85 -18.13 7.17
N ILE A 289 -14.48 -17.12 7.76
CA ILE A 289 -15.43 -16.26 7.02
C ILE A 289 -14.70 -15.44 5.95
N THR A 290 -13.50 -14.91 6.23
CA THR A 290 -12.70 -14.20 5.23
C THR A 290 -12.38 -15.11 4.03
N ILE A 291 -11.97 -16.36 4.25
CA ILE A 291 -11.73 -17.32 3.16
C ILE A 291 -13.00 -17.60 2.37
N ALA A 292 -14.13 -17.79 3.05
CA ALA A 292 -15.43 -17.99 2.39
C ALA A 292 -15.85 -16.78 1.54
N LEU A 293 -15.66 -15.56 2.05
CA LEU A 293 -15.95 -14.32 1.32
C LEU A 293 -15.04 -14.14 0.10
N PHE A 294 -13.75 -14.46 0.20
CA PHE A 294 -12.85 -14.45 -0.95
C PHE A 294 -13.27 -15.47 -2.02
N LYS A 295 -13.78 -16.65 -1.61
CA LYS A 295 -14.35 -17.62 -2.55
C LYS A 295 -15.61 -17.06 -3.24
N ILE A 296 -16.52 -16.44 -2.49
CA ILE A 296 -17.72 -15.79 -3.05
C ILE A 296 -17.34 -14.66 -4.01
N PHE A 297 -16.33 -13.85 -3.65
CA PHE A 297 -15.80 -12.78 -4.50
C PHE A 297 -15.24 -13.36 -5.79
N LYS A 298 -14.39 -14.39 -5.71
CA LYS A 298 -13.83 -15.09 -6.88
C LYS A 298 -14.93 -15.58 -7.81
N ASP A 299 -15.92 -16.31 -7.29
CA ASP A 299 -16.99 -16.91 -8.10
C ASP A 299 -17.87 -15.82 -8.74
N SER A 300 -18.17 -14.75 -8.00
CA SER A 300 -18.92 -13.60 -8.52
C SER A 300 -18.13 -12.83 -9.58
N ALA A 301 -16.87 -12.49 -9.30
CA ALA A 301 -16.02 -11.71 -10.19
C ALA A 301 -15.70 -12.45 -11.50
N THR A 302 -15.45 -13.76 -11.42
CA THR A 302 -15.22 -14.59 -12.62
C THR A 302 -16.48 -14.74 -13.46
N ARG A 303 -17.67 -14.84 -12.84
CA ARG A 303 -18.95 -14.80 -13.57
C ARG A 303 -19.14 -13.46 -14.28
N GLU A 304 -18.95 -12.34 -13.59
CA GLU A 304 -19.09 -11.00 -14.19
C GLU A 304 -18.12 -10.80 -15.37
N ARG A 305 -16.88 -11.28 -15.25
CA ARG A 305 -15.87 -11.19 -16.31
C ARG A 305 -16.20 -12.01 -17.56
N LYS A 306 -17.06 -13.03 -17.45
CA LYS A 306 -17.55 -13.79 -18.62
C LYS A 306 -18.75 -13.13 -19.30
N LEU A 307 -19.47 -12.26 -18.60
CA LEU A 307 -20.70 -11.64 -19.07
C LEU A 307 -20.49 -10.26 -19.73
N GLY A 308 -19.32 -9.63 -19.54
CA GLY A 308 -18.94 -8.35 -20.14
C GLY A 308 -17.66 -8.46 -20.94
#